data_AF-A0A177XXH8-F1
#
_entry.id   AF-A0A177XXH8-F1
#
_cell.length_a   1.000
_cell.length_b   1.000
_cell.length_c   1.000
_cell.angle_alpha   90.00
_cell.angle_beta   90.00
_cell.angle_gamma   90.00
#
_symmetry.space_group_name_H-M   'P 1'
#
loop_
_entity.id
_entity.type
_entity.pdbx_description
1 polymer ?
#
loop_
_entity_poly.entity_id
_entity_poly.type
_entity_poly.pdbx_seq_one_letter_code
_entity_poly.pdbx_strand_id
1 'polypeptide(L)'
;MNVIKSKLTTIFCSFIAVILFGCNSSGSSTKPSTEKQTLKPKADFVFNDSKRSKLLAERNQVIQSSKLTYDKAVYSVIYAMETDDDYILIMKSSVGNQELAVMAPLKPKANSSCSITKLSGTDKHSYTFDCSSGQVSKNQDLTTYNGKYIGKSPSTIADSPDLILELQDGIGSMGSTKLKLDLVGSTATITTQNPFAVYFGIDSTDLGVTTYSQLETVVNQSGGRETTLVFDTEINGSSDDEINMYTGLLIHDKGINTKVSKTGSVFSGGTDLFTAGKSRTLELKNPNVPVEKNKQVGVHSWAEKDSSGKIVSATSIPYTNDSHRAQATYFQRMLGDKGIDFYLFTLRSAPVNGEHHMTRSELQSYQVTTSIQ
;
A
#
# COMPACT_ATOMS: atom_id res chain seq x y z
N MET A 1 -10.35 -16.21 2.54
CA MET A 1 -9.25 -17.08 3.02
C MET A 1 -7.99 -16.63 2.30
N ASN A 2 -6.86 -16.56 3.00
CA ASN A 2 -5.51 -16.16 2.55
C ASN A 2 -5.16 -14.67 2.67
N VAL A 3 -4.57 -14.33 3.83
CA VAL A 3 -3.70 -13.16 4.01
C VAL A 3 -2.31 -13.52 3.48
N ILE A 4 -1.85 -12.81 2.47
CA ILE A 4 -0.45 -12.83 2.05
C ILE A 4 -0.07 -11.40 1.78
N LYS A 5 0.62 -10.79 2.74
CA LYS A 5 1.53 -9.70 2.42
C LYS A 5 2.95 -10.26 2.43
N SER A 6 3.64 -9.90 1.36
CA SER A 6 5.07 -9.95 1.03
C SER A 6 6.03 -10.28 2.18
N LYS A 7 7.01 -11.13 1.87
CA LYS A 7 8.19 -11.37 2.72
C LYS A 7 9.08 -10.11 2.66
N LEU A 8 9.22 -9.44 3.80
CA LEU A 8 10.48 -8.80 4.16
C LEU A 8 10.80 -9.19 5.60
N THR A 9 11.77 -10.09 5.74
CA THR A 9 12.23 -10.58 7.03
C THR A 9 13.14 -9.53 7.65
N THR A 10 12.58 -8.56 8.37
CA THR A 10 13.39 -7.75 9.29
C THR A 10 13.59 -8.55 10.56
N ILE A 11 14.74 -9.23 10.66
CA ILE A 11 15.17 -9.92 11.87
C ILE A 11 15.38 -8.86 12.96
N PHE A 12 14.43 -8.72 13.89
CA PHE A 12 14.66 -8.05 15.17
C PHE A 12 14.88 -9.14 16.22
N CYS A 13 16.16 -9.45 16.48
CA CYS A 13 16.56 -10.36 17.54
C CYS A 13 16.46 -9.60 18.88
N SER A 14 15.33 -9.75 19.59
CA SER A 14 15.21 -9.24 20.96
C SER A 14 15.40 -10.40 21.94
N PHE A 15 16.57 -10.44 22.58
CA PHE A 15 16.88 -11.37 23.66
C PHE A 15 16.00 -11.04 24.88
N ILE A 16 15.07 -11.93 25.22
CA ILE A 16 14.33 -11.87 26.48
C ILE A 16 15.14 -12.63 27.54
N ALA A 17 15.82 -11.90 28.41
CA ALA A 17 16.35 -12.45 29.66
C ALA A 17 15.19 -12.58 30.67
N VAL A 18 14.76 -13.81 30.94
CA VAL A 18 13.78 -14.13 31.98
C VAL A 18 14.50 -14.16 33.32
N ILE A 19 14.29 -13.13 34.15
CA ILE A 19 14.65 -13.18 35.58
C ILE A 19 13.38 -13.57 36.34
N LEU A 20 13.37 -14.81 36.84
CA LEU A 20 12.36 -15.31 37.77
C LEU A 20 12.69 -14.81 39.18
N PHE A 21 11.88 -13.89 39.73
CA PHE A 21 11.76 -13.73 41.17
C PHE A 21 10.44 -14.34 41.61
N GLY A 22 10.54 -15.44 42.36
CA GLY A 22 9.43 -15.97 43.15
C GLY A 22 9.29 -15.20 44.45
N CYS A 23 8.05 -14.98 44.88
CA CYS A 23 7.67 -14.95 46.30
C CYS A 23 6.16 -15.17 46.43
N ASN A 24 5.81 -16.02 47.37
CA ASN A 24 4.46 -16.42 47.76
C ASN A 24 4.06 -15.65 49.02
N SER A 25 2.86 -15.06 49.09
CA SER A 25 2.17 -14.77 50.36
C SER A 25 0.73 -14.34 50.14
N SER A 26 -0.16 -14.99 50.88
CA SER A 26 -1.59 -14.76 51.05
C SER A 26 -1.97 -13.40 51.66
N GLY A 27 -3.12 -12.86 51.28
CA GLY A 27 -3.80 -11.78 52.01
C GLY A 27 -5.06 -11.31 51.28
N SER A 28 -6.22 -11.40 51.93
CA SER A 28 -7.53 -11.03 51.39
C SER A 28 -7.82 -9.54 51.49
N SER A 29 -8.79 -9.11 50.66
CA SER A 29 -9.78 -8.03 50.87
C SER A 29 -9.77 -6.87 49.85
N THR A 30 -10.99 -6.58 49.39
CA THR A 30 -11.48 -5.41 48.65
C THR A 30 -10.87 -5.15 47.27
N LYS A 31 -11.63 -5.49 46.22
CA LYS A 31 -11.44 -4.96 44.86
C LYS A 31 -12.10 -3.57 44.75
N PRO A 32 -11.35 -2.49 44.54
CA PRO A 32 -11.85 -1.37 43.74
C PRO A 32 -11.90 -1.85 42.29
N SER A 33 -12.94 -1.44 41.56
CA SER A 33 -13.00 -1.61 40.11
C SER A 33 -11.87 -0.81 39.45
N THR A 34 -10.70 -1.41 39.30
CA THR A 34 -9.71 -0.95 38.32
C THR A 34 -10.32 -1.19 36.95
N GLU A 35 -10.86 -0.13 36.34
CA GLU A 35 -10.74 0.05 34.90
C GLU A 35 -9.31 -0.33 34.54
N LYS A 36 -9.12 -1.45 33.83
CA LYS A 36 -7.82 -1.78 33.25
C LYS A 36 -7.54 -0.64 32.27
N GLN A 37 -6.79 0.35 32.72
CA GLN A 37 -6.26 1.40 31.89
C GLN A 37 -5.44 0.69 30.82
N THR A 38 -6.02 0.55 29.62
CA THR A 38 -5.35 -0.05 28.48
C THR A 38 -4.13 0.81 28.21
N LEU A 39 -2.94 0.30 28.52
CA LEU A 39 -1.69 1.02 28.35
C LEU A 39 -1.59 1.45 26.88
N LYS A 40 -1.56 2.77 26.63
CA LYS A 40 -1.40 3.31 25.28
C LYS A 40 0.02 3.05 24.77
N PRO A 41 0.23 2.89 23.45
CA PRO A 41 1.57 2.75 22.89
C PRO A 41 2.39 4.02 23.12
N LYS A 42 3.70 3.85 23.26
CA LYS A 42 4.64 4.97 23.23
C LYS A 42 4.76 5.52 21.82
N ALA A 43 4.81 6.84 21.70
CA ALA A 43 5.00 7.55 20.44
C ALA A 43 6.42 8.12 20.34
N ASP A 44 7.44 7.28 20.56
CA ASP A 44 8.87 7.65 20.59
C ASP A 44 9.71 6.99 19.48
N PHE A 45 9.09 6.49 18.41
CA PHE A 45 9.80 5.97 17.26
C PHE A 45 10.59 7.08 16.55
N VAL A 46 11.89 6.85 16.33
CA VAL A 46 12.76 7.80 15.63
C VAL A 46 12.72 7.53 14.13
N PHE A 47 11.95 8.35 13.40
CA PHE A 47 12.05 8.48 11.95
C PHE A 47 13.32 9.25 11.58
N ASN A 48 14.09 8.73 10.64
CA ASN A 48 15.30 9.40 10.15
C ASN A 48 15.60 9.05 8.69
N ASP A 49 16.44 9.88 8.08
CA ASP A 49 16.85 9.75 6.68
C ASP A 49 17.64 8.46 6.41
N SER A 50 18.47 8.00 7.35
CA SER A 50 19.26 6.77 7.17
C SER A 50 18.36 5.53 6.98
N LYS A 51 17.35 5.36 7.84
CA LYS A 51 16.33 4.31 7.73
C LYS A 51 15.55 4.44 6.42
N ARG A 52 15.13 5.67 6.06
CA ARG A 52 14.42 5.93 4.81
C ARG A 52 15.25 5.53 3.60
N SER A 53 16.49 6.00 3.51
CA SER A 53 17.40 5.69 2.40
C SER A 53 17.70 4.19 2.30
N LYS A 54 17.81 3.48 3.43
CA LYS A 54 17.95 2.03 3.45
C LYS A 54 16.72 1.33 2.86
N LEU A 55 15.52 1.68 3.32
CA LEU A 55 14.27 1.13 2.76
C LEU A 55 14.18 1.38 1.25
N LEU A 56 14.45 2.62 0.81
CA LEU A 56 14.43 2.96 -0.63
C LEU A 56 15.45 2.14 -1.42
N ALA A 57 16.66 1.93 -0.90
CA ALA A 57 17.67 1.11 -1.56
C ALA A 57 17.22 -0.35 -1.69
N GLU A 58 16.66 -0.94 -0.62
CA GLU A 58 16.14 -2.31 -0.63
C GLU A 58 15.00 -2.48 -1.65
N ARG A 59 14.03 -1.55 -1.66
CA ARG A 59 12.91 -1.63 -2.61
C ARG A 59 13.34 -1.37 -4.05
N ASN A 60 14.26 -0.43 -4.28
CA ASN A 60 14.82 -0.19 -5.61
C ASN A 60 15.57 -1.40 -6.16
N GLN A 61 16.27 -2.16 -5.29
CA GLN A 61 16.90 -3.40 -5.70
C GLN A 61 15.86 -4.41 -6.20
N VAL A 62 14.74 -4.61 -5.47
CA VAL A 62 13.63 -5.49 -5.87
C VAL A 62 13.05 -5.07 -7.23
N ILE A 63 12.84 -3.77 -7.43
CA ILE A 63 12.31 -3.21 -8.69
C ILE A 63 13.26 -3.47 -9.86
N GLN A 64 14.54 -3.11 -9.70
CA GLN A 64 15.53 -3.20 -10.77
C GLN A 64 15.88 -4.64 -11.18
N SER A 65 15.68 -5.58 -10.27
CA SER A 65 15.91 -7.00 -10.52
C SER A 65 14.66 -7.74 -11.01
N SER A 66 13.52 -7.05 -11.13
CA SER A 66 12.31 -7.57 -11.75
C SER A 66 12.14 -7.02 -13.17
N LYS A 67 11.84 -7.89 -14.13
CA LYS A 67 11.74 -7.52 -15.55
C LYS A 67 10.83 -8.46 -16.32
N LEU A 68 10.29 -7.94 -17.42
CA LEU A 68 9.57 -8.73 -18.41
C LEU A 68 10.38 -8.79 -19.70
N THR A 69 10.63 -9.99 -20.22
CA THR A 69 11.04 -10.18 -21.61
C THR A 69 9.85 -10.65 -22.41
N TYR A 70 9.51 -9.92 -23.45
CA TYR A 70 8.41 -10.23 -24.35
C TYR A 70 8.74 -9.75 -25.76
N ASP A 71 8.53 -10.59 -26.77
CA ASP A 71 8.75 -10.22 -28.18
C ASP A 71 10.18 -9.66 -28.42
N LYS A 72 11.18 -10.35 -27.85
CA LYS A 72 12.61 -10.01 -27.89
C LYS A 72 12.99 -8.66 -27.25
N ALA A 73 12.04 -7.97 -26.64
CA ALA A 73 12.28 -6.73 -25.89
C ALA A 73 12.24 -6.98 -24.38
N VAL A 74 13.06 -6.24 -23.64
CA VAL A 74 13.08 -6.24 -22.17
C VAL A 74 12.40 -4.96 -21.68
N TYR A 75 11.36 -5.14 -20.86
CA TYR A 75 10.57 -4.07 -20.27
C TYR A 75 10.89 -3.96 -18.77
N SER A 76 11.07 -2.73 -18.32
CA SER A 76 11.21 -2.42 -16.89
C SER A 76 9.84 -2.31 -16.25
N VAL A 77 9.70 -2.83 -15.03
CA VAL A 77 8.46 -2.70 -14.23
C VAL A 77 8.36 -1.27 -13.69
N ILE A 78 7.23 -0.60 -13.92
CA ILE A 78 7.01 0.80 -13.47
C ILE A 78 5.92 0.90 -12.38
N TYR A 79 4.99 -0.05 -12.34
CA TYR A 79 3.97 -0.18 -11.29
C TYR A 79 3.74 -1.64 -11.02
N ALA A 80 3.44 -2.01 -9.77
CA ALA A 80 3.06 -3.36 -9.42
C ALA A 80 2.18 -3.37 -8.17
N MET A 81 1.13 -4.20 -8.17
CA MET A 81 0.28 -4.43 -7.00
C MET A 81 -0.19 -5.89 -6.97
N GLU A 82 -0.44 -6.41 -5.77
CA GLU A 82 -0.99 -7.74 -5.53
C GLU A 82 -2.50 -7.61 -5.27
N THR A 83 -3.33 -8.54 -5.77
CA THR A 83 -4.78 -8.52 -5.52
C THR A 83 -5.24 -9.72 -4.67
N ASP A 84 -6.43 -9.63 -4.07
CA ASP A 84 -6.93 -10.56 -3.05
C ASP A 84 -7.22 -12.00 -3.56
N ASP A 85 -7.35 -12.22 -4.88
CA ASP A 85 -7.87 -13.46 -5.46
C ASP A 85 -6.82 -14.57 -5.75
N ASP A 86 -5.71 -14.63 -5.00
CA ASP A 86 -4.54 -15.52 -5.29
C ASP A 86 -3.99 -15.35 -6.74
N TYR A 87 -4.44 -14.30 -7.41
CA TYR A 87 -4.18 -13.96 -8.78
C TYR A 87 -3.68 -12.50 -8.82
N ILE A 88 -2.50 -12.37 -9.43
CA ILE A 88 -2.13 -11.25 -10.27
C ILE A 88 -1.37 -10.11 -9.59
N LEU A 89 -0.04 -10.22 -9.74
CA LEU A 89 0.80 -9.04 -9.83
C LEU A 89 0.42 -8.29 -11.12
N ILE A 90 -0.16 -7.11 -10.95
CA ILE A 90 -0.54 -6.26 -12.06
C ILE A 90 0.60 -5.31 -12.32
N MET A 91 1.38 -5.63 -13.35
CA MET A 91 2.50 -4.79 -13.71
C MET A 91 2.17 -3.96 -14.90
N LYS A 92 2.59 -2.71 -14.84
CA LYS A 92 2.80 -1.94 -16.05
C LYS A 92 4.29 -1.96 -16.31
N SER A 93 4.66 -2.29 -17.54
CA SER A 93 6.07 -2.31 -17.95
C SER A 93 6.26 -1.50 -19.20
N SER A 94 7.44 -0.88 -19.36
CA SER A 94 7.74 -0.02 -20.50
C SER A 94 9.10 -0.30 -21.13
N VAL A 95 9.17 -0.07 -22.45
CA VAL A 95 10.42 0.04 -23.22
C VAL A 95 10.24 1.22 -24.19
N GLY A 96 11.08 2.25 -24.06
CA GLY A 96 10.84 3.52 -24.73
C GLY A 96 9.46 4.09 -24.38
N ASN A 97 8.64 4.37 -25.42
CA ASN A 97 7.28 4.90 -25.26
C ASN A 97 6.18 3.82 -25.27
N GLN A 98 6.56 2.54 -25.36
CA GLN A 98 5.60 1.45 -25.40
C GLN A 98 5.32 0.94 -23.99
N GLU A 99 4.04 0.92 -23.61
CA GLU A 99 3.57 0.37 -22.35
C GLU A 99 2.74 -0.89 -22.60
N LEU A 100 2.83 -1.85 -21.69
CA LEU A 100 1.95 -3.00 -21.64
C LEU A 100 1.56 -3.28 -20.19
N ALA A 101 0.46 -3.99 -20.01
CA ALA A 101 0.05 -4.49 -18.71
C ALA A 101 0.18 -6.02 -18.67
N VAL A 102 0.77 -6.53 -17.58
CA VAL A 102 0.98 -7.96 -17.34
C VAL A 102 0.12 -8.39 -16.18
N MET A 103 -0.41 -9.60 -16.30
CA MET A 103 -1.24 -10.22 -15.31
C MET A 103 -0.73 -11.66 -15.06
N ALA A 104 -0.12 -11.95 -13.90
CA ALA A 104 0.53 -13.23 -13.59
C ALA A 104 0.20 -13.80 -12.18
N PRO A 105 -0.06 -15.11 -12.03
CA PRO A 105 -0.51 -15.71 -10.77
C PRO A 105 0.60 -15.76 -9.72
N LEU A 106 0.38 -15.23 -8.51
CA LEU A 106 1.38 -15.29 -7.42
C LEU A 106 1.63 -16.71 -6.91
N LYS A 107 0.63 -17.58 -7.03
CA LYS A 107 0.70 -19.02 -6.70
C LYS A 107 0.23 -19.85 -7.90
N PRO A 108 1.11 -20.13 -8.86
CA PRO A 108 0.79 -20.92 -10.04
C PRO A 108 0.23 -22.30 -9.67
N LYS A 109 -0.90 -22.66 -10.25
CA LYS A 109 -1.51 -24.01 -10.22
C LYS A 109 -1.27 -24.72 -11.55
N ALA A 110 -1.65 -25.99 -11.65
CA ALA A 110 -1.44 -26.81 -12.85
C ALA A 110 -2.07 -26.24 -14.14
N ASN A 111 -3.08 -25.37 -14.03
CA ASN A 111 -3.81 -24.77 -15.14
C ASN A 111 -3.78 -23.23 -15.12
N SER A 112 -2.86 -22.62 -14.36
CA SER A 112 -2.77 -21.16 -14.31
C SER A 112 -2.22 -20.57 -15.60
N SER A 113 -2.67 -19.36 -15.92
CA SER A 113 -2.22 -18.60 -17.09
C SER A 113 -1.75 -17.21 -16.69
N CYS A 114 -0.85 -16.65 -17.49
CA CYS A 114 -0.56 -15.21 -17.48
C CYS A 114 -1.20 -14.55 -18.70
N SER A 115 -1.39 -13.24 -18.65
CA SER A 115 -1.75 -12.46 -19.82
C SER A 115 -0.93 -11.18 -19.96
N ILE A 116 -0.74 -10.76 -21.21
CA ILE A 116 -0.23 -9.44 -21.58
C ILE A 116 -1.32 -8.71 -22.32
N THR A 117 -1.58 -7.48 -21.93
CA THR A 117 -2.48 -6.56 -22.64
C THR A 117 -1.68 -5.38 -23.16
N LYS A 118 -1.81 -5.12 -24.46
CA LYS A 118 -1.30 -3.93 -25.16
C LYS A 118 -2.45 -3.03 -25.60
N LEU A 119 -2.22 -1.72 -25.59
CA LEU A 119 -3.14 -0.75 -26.17
C LEU A 119 -2.57 -0.21 -27.48
N SER A 120 -3.43 -0.06 -28.48
CA SER A 120 -3.16 0.60 -29.76
C SER A 120 -4.27 1.60 -30.02
N GLY A 121 -4.08 2.86 -29.60
CA GLY A 121 -5.18 3.82 -29.51
C GLY A 121 -6.22 3.37 -28.49
N THR A 122 -7.47 3.17 -28.92
CA THR A 122 -8.54 2.61 -28.08
C THR A 122 -8.61 1.07 -28.14
N ASP A 123 -7.89 0.45 -29.06
CA ASP A 123 -7.94 -0.99 -29.28
C ASP A 123 -7.11 -1.73 -28.23
N LYS A 124 -7.70 -2.78 -27.66
CA LYS A 124 -7.09 -3.62 -26.63
C LYS A 124 -6.73 -4.99 -27.21
N HIS A 125 -5.45 -5.31 -27.23
CA HIS A 125 -4.94 -6.60 -27.69
C HIS A 125 -4.41 -7.40 -26.50
N SER A 126 -4.99 -8.58 -26.25
CA SER A 126 -4.60 -9.45 -25.13
C SER A 126 -4.05 -10.79 -25.62
N TYR A 127 -2.97 -11.23 -24.99
CA TYR A 127 -2.25 -12.46 -25.29
C TYR A 127 -2.18 -13.31 -24.02
N THR A 128 -2.43 -14.62 -24.13
CA THR A 128 -2.47 -15.53 -22.99
C THR A 128 -1.36 -16.57 -23.09
N PHE A 129 -0.73 -16.85 -21.96
CA PHE A 129 0.40 -17.76 -21.83
C PHE A 129 0.13 -18.81 -20.76
N ASP A 130 0.59 -20.03 -20.97
CA ASP A 130 0.69 -21.10 -19.99
C ASP A 130 1.73 -20.69 -18.96
N CYS A 131 1.23 -20.35 -17.78
CA CYS A 131 2.02 -20.05 -16.60
C CYS A 131 1.64 -21.04 -15.49
N SER A 132 1.42 -22.30 -15.88
CA SER A 132 1.19 -23.38 -14.93
C SER A 132 2.40 -23.56 -14.01
N SER A 133 2.21 -24.27 -12.90
CA SER A 133 3.31 -24.60 -11.97
C SER A 133 4.49 -25.31 -12.65
N GLY A 134 4.30 -25.95 -13.81
CA GLY A 134 5.39 -26.54 -14.61
C GLY A 134 6.20 -25.54 -15.45
N GLN A 135 5.67 -24.33 -15.67
CA GLN A 135 6.37 -23.24 -16.37
C GLN A 135 7.01 -22.23 -15.41
N VAL A 136 6.83 -22.39 -14.11
CA VAL A 136 7.32 -21.45 -13.10
C VAL A 136 8.39 -22.12 -12.24
N SER A 137 9.50 -21.43 -12.06
CA SER A 137 10.59 -21.84 -11.18
C SER A 137 10.84 -20.77 -10.13
N LYS A 138 11.30 -21.18 -8.94
CA LYS A 138 11.68 -20.28 -7.87
C LYS A 138 13.09 -20.59 -7.40
N ASN A 139 13.95 -19.58 -7.40
CA ASN A 139 15.31 -19.64 -6.89
C ASN A 139 15.51 -18.52 -5.87
N GLN A 140 15.64 -18.91 -4.58
CA GLN A 140 15.67 -17.97 -3.47
C GLN A 140 14.45 -17.03 -3.51
N ASP A 141 14.71 -15.74 -3.74
CA ASP A 141 13.72 -14.67 -3.80
C ASP A 141 13.27 -14.37 -5.23
N LEU A 142 13.87 -14.99 -6.25
CA LEU A 142 13.47 -14.80 -7.65
C LEU A 142 12.47 -15.88 -8.09
N THR A 143 11.33 -15.44 -8.61
CA THR A 143 10.34 -16.28 -9.30
C THR A 143 10.41 -16.00 -10.80
N THR A 144 10.61 -17.04 -11.61
CA THR A 144 10.71 -16.95 -13.06
C THR A 144 9.56 -17.71 -13.72
N TYR A 145 8.75 -17.01 -14.51
CA TYR A 145 7.70 -17.58 -15.35
C TYR A 145 8.22 -17.68 -16.78
N ASN A 146 8.30 -18.90 -17.31
CA ASN A 146 8.62 -19.17 -18.71
C ASN A 146 7.32 -19.43 -19.47
N GLY A 147 6.53 -18.38 -19.67
CA GLY A 147 5.19 -18.47 -20.21
C GLY A 147 5.17 -18.94 -21.66
N LYS A 148 4.40 -19.99 -21.95
CA LYS A 148 4.23 -20.50 -23.33
C LYS A 148 2.94 -20.00 -23.93
N TYR A 149 2.97 -19.41 -25.12
CA TYR A 149 1.77 -18.84 -25.73
C TYR A 149 0.67 -19.90 -25.97
N ILE A 150 -0.58 -19.61 -25.56
CA ILE A 150 -1.74 -20.51 -25.68
C ILE A 150 -2.62 -20.17 -26.92
N GLY A 151 -2.48 -18.98 -27.51
CA GLY A 151 -3.42 -18.46 -28.51
C GLY A 151 -3.11 -18.77 -29.99
N LYS A 152 -4.08 -18.47 -30.86
CA LYS A 152 -3.90 -18.10 -32.27
C LYS A 152 -4.14 -16.59 -32.37
N SER A 153 -3.14 -15.81 -32.77
CA SER A 153 -3.35 -14.39 -33.12
C SER A 153 -4.29 -14.30 -34.34
N PRO A 154 -5.15 -13.27 -34.48
CA PRO A 154 -5.91 -13.01 -35.71
C PRO A 154 -5.02 -12.85 -36.95
N SER A 155 -3.73 -12.63 -36.75
CA SER A 155 -2.68 -12.60 -37.76
C SER A 155 -1.81 -13.84 -37.66
N THR A 156 -1.57 -14.49 -38.80
CA THR A 156 -0.57 -15.54 -39.01
C THR A 156 0.82 -15.03 -38.62
N ILE A 157 1.22 -15.18 -37.37
CA ILE A 157 2.60 -15.01 -36.92
C ILE A 157 3.09 -16.41 -36.55
N ALA A 158 3.96 -16.94 -37.41
CA ALA A 158 4.87 -18.00 -37.04
C ALA A 158 5.93 -17.39 -36.10
N ASP A 159 6.32 -18.15 -35.09
CA ASP A 159 7.18 -17.82 -33.93
C ASP A 159 6.39 -17.30 -32.71
N SER A 160 6.20 -18.22 -31.75
CA SER A 160 5.64 -17.96 -30.42
C SER A 160 6.42 -16.83 -29.74
N PRO A 161 5.80 -15.73 -29.26
CA PRO A 161 6.53 -14.79 -28.44
C PRO A 161 6.85 -15.46 -27.10
N ASP A 162 8.14 -15.55 -26.77
CA ASP A 162 8.57 -15.98 -25.44
C ASP A 162 8.13 -14.93 -24.41
N LEU A 163 7.43 -15.38 -23.37
CA LEU A 163 7.23 -14.60 -22.16
C LEU A 163 8.20 -15.13 -21.11
N ILE A 164 9.15 -14.28 -20.71
CA ILE A 164 9.96 -14.54 -19.52
C ILE A 164 9.67 -13.42 -18.54
N LEU A 165 9.04 -13.76 -17.42
CA LEU A 165 8.77 -12.81 -16.36
C LEU A 165 9.59 -13.19 -15.14
N GLU A 166 10.46 -12.28 -14.72
CA GLU A 166 11.35 -12.44 -13.58
C GLU A 166 10.90 -11.47 -12.48
N LEU A 167 10.45 -12.02 -11.35
CA LEU A 167 9.88 -11.26 -10.23
C LEU A 167 10.61 -11.56 -8.95
N GLN A 168 11.03 -10.52 -8.26
CA GLN A 168 11.67 -10.63 -6.96
C GLN A 168 10.62 -10.61 -5.86
N ASP A 169 10.81 -11.42 -4.82
CA ASP A 169 9.96 -11.44 -3.65
C ASP A 169 9.90 -10.00 -3.09
N GLY A 170 8.69 -9.52 -2.83
CA GLY A 170 8.44 -8.15 -2.39
C GLY A 170 8.13 -7.14 -3.50
N ILE A 171 8.05 -7.55 -4.76
CA ILE A 171 7.64 -6.68 -5.87
C ILE A 171 6.27 -6.00 -5.65
N GLY A 172 5.36 -6.61 -4.87
CA GLY A 172 4.08 -6.00 -4.49
C GLY A 172 4.21 -4.68 -3.72
N SER A 173 5.35 -4.43 -3.06
CA SER A 173 5.63 -3.18 -2.32
C SER A 173 5.80 -1.94 -3.22
N MET A 174 5.87 -2.12 -4.55
CA MET A 174 5.98 -1.02 -5.50
C MET A 174 4.81 -0.03 -5.39
N GLY A 175 3.59 -0.54 -5.29
CA GLY A 175 2.38 0.24 -5.46
C GLY A 175 2.05 0.49 -6.93
N SER A 176 0.81 0.91 -7.16
CA SER A 176 0.20 1.15 -8.47
C SER A 176 -0.36 2.55 -8.66
N THR A 177 -0.37 3.40 -7.63
CA THR A 177 -0.85 4.78 -7.76
C THR A 177 0.14 5.64 -8.56
N LYS A 178 -0.31 6.18 -9.70
CA LYS A 178 0.43 7.18 -10.48
C LYS A 178 0.14 8.58 -9.96
N LEU A 179 1.14 9.46 -9.94
CA LEU A 179 0.97 10.87 -9.61
C LEU A 179 1.11 11.75 -10.87
N LYS A 180 0.17 12.67 -11.07
CA LYS A 180 0.21 13.71 -12.10
C LYS A 180 0.38 15.07 -11.46
N LEU A 181 1.38 15.84 -11.88
CA LEU A 181 1.58 17.23 -11.45
C LEU A 181 1.00 18.19 -12.48
N ASP A 182 0.15 19.11 -12.03
CA ASP A 182 -0.35 20.25 -12.79
C ASP A 182 0.09 21.55 -12.07
N LEU A 183 0.72 22.47 -12.81
CA LEU A 183 1.21 23.75 -12.29
C LEU A 183 0.38 24.90 -12.86
N VAL A 184 -0.25 25.68 -11.97
CA VAL A 184 -1.07 26.84 -12.36
C VAL A 184 -0.73 28.02 -11.48
N GLY A 185 -0.01 29.00 -12.04
CA GLY A 185 0.44 30.20 -11.31
C GLY A 185 1.24 29.84 -10.06
N SER A 186 0.74 30.26 -8.90
CA SER A 186 1.31 30.02 -7.57
C SER A 186 0.89 28.68 -6.94
N THR A 187 0.10 27.87 -7.64
CA THR A 187 -0.46 26.61 -7.13
C THR A 187 0.08 25.40 -7.89
N ALA A 188 0.23 24.30 -7.18
CA ALA A 188 0.56 22.99 -7.73
C ALA A 188 -0.48 21.96 -7.27
N THR A 189 -1.01 21.19 -8.21
CA THR A 189 -1.94 20.10 -7.91
C THR A 189 -1.29 18.79 -8.29
N ILE A 190 -1.18 17.89 -7.31
CA ILE A 190 -0.73 16.52 -7.53
C ILE A 190 -1.96 15.64 -7.48
N THR A 191 -2.32 14.98 -8.58
CA THR A 191 -3.53 14.17 -8.68
C THR A 191 -3.16 12.70 -8.82
N THR A 192 -3.78 11.84 -8.02
CA THR A 192 -3.64 10.39 -8.14
C THR A 192 -4.36 9.88 -9.39
N GLN A 193 -3.74 8.96 -10.13
CA GLN A 193 -4.33 8.31 -11.30
C GLN A 193 -4.19 6.79 -11.19
N ASN A 194 -5.17 6.08 -11.72
CA ASN A 194 -5.11 4.63 -11.86
C ASN A 194 -4.55 4.23 -13.24
N PRO A 195 -3.29 3.73 -13.30
CA PRO A 195 -2.68 3.35 -14.57
C PRO A 195 -3.25 2.05 -15.17
N PHE A 196 -4.10 1.33 -14.43
CA PHE A 196 -4.66 0.03 -14.81
C PHE A 196 -6.16 0.06 -15.18
N ALA A 197 -6.84 1.20 -14.98
CA ALA A 197 -8.28 1.35 -15.23
C ALA A 197 -8.70 0.86 -16.63
N VAL A 198 -7.91 1.17 -17.66
CA VAL A 198 -8.18 0.79 -19.05
C VAL A 198 -7.76 -0.65 -19.42
N TYR A 199 -7.02 -1.33 -18.54
CA TYR A 199 -6.45 -2.66 -18.82
C TYR A 199 -7.27 -3.79 -18.23
N PHE A 200 -7.68 -3.69 -16.96
CA PHE A 200 -8.21 -4.85 -16.24
C PHE A 200 -9.55 -4.61 -15.54
N GLY A 201 -10.19 -3.45 -15.77
CA GLY A 201 -11.42 -3.09 -15.05
C GLY A 201 -11.17 -3.00 -13.54
N ILE A 202 -10.01 -2.49 -13.18
CA ILE A 202 -9.57 -2.33 -11.80
C ILE A 202 -9.75 -0.87 -11.46
N ASP A 203 -10.59 -0.65 -10.46
CA ASP A 203 -11.04 0.70 -10.11
C ASP A 203 -10.14 1.34 -9.04
N SER A 204 -9.33 0.54 -8.33
CA SER A 204 -8.47 0.99 -7.24
C SER A 204 -6.97 0.83 -7.50
N THR A 205 -6.18 1.53 -6.69
CA THR A 205 -4.71 1.43 -6.66
C THR A 205 -4.19 1.30 -5.24
N ASP A 206 -2.94 0.86 -5.11
CA ASP A 206 -2.21 0.78 -3.85
C ASP A 206 -1.01 1.73 -3.85
N LEU A 207 -0.73 2.25 -2.66
CA LEU A 207 0.43 3.07 -2.36
C LEU A 207 1.63 2.17 -2.07
N GLY A 208 2.82 2.62 -2.48
CA GLY A 208 4.06 1.91 -2.22
C GLY A 208 5.29 2.77 -2.46
N VAL A 209 6.44 2.14 -2.67
CA VAL A 209 7.69 2.89 -2.88
C VAL A 209 7.65 3.79 -4.11
N THR A 210 6.95 3.38 -5.17
CA THR A 210 6.82 4.22 -6.38
C THR A 210 6.06 5.50 -6.08
N THR A 211 5.09 5.47 -5.16
CA THR A 211 4.39 6.66 -4.68
C THR A 211 5.34 7.61 -3.97
N TYR A 212 6.19 7.11 -3.07
CA TYR A 212 7.20 7.95 -2.39
C TYR A 212 8.11 8.64 -3.41
N SER A 213 8.73 7.87 -4.31
CA SER A 213 9.70 8.40 -5.27
C SER A 213 9.08 9.39 -6.26
N GLN A 214 7.85 9.12 -6.72
CA GLN A 214 7.11 10.07 -7.55
C GLN A 214 6.76 11.32 -6.76
N LEU A 215 6.28 11.18 -5.52
CA LEU A 215 5.91 12.32 -4.68
C LEU A 215 7.11 13.24 -4.44
N GLU A 216 8.26 12.68 -4.07
CA GLU A 216 9.51 13.42 -3.89
C GLU A 216 9.89 14.21 -5.15
N THR A 217 9.77 13.57 -6.32
CA THR A 217 10.03 14.20 -7.61
C THR A 217 9.08 15.36 -7.88
N VAL A 218 7.77 15.14 -7.79
CA VAL A 218 6.78 16.17 -8.14
C VAL A 218 6.75 17.31 -7.11
N VAL A 219 7.03 17.03 -5.84
CA VAL A 219 7.14 18.06 -4.80
C VAL A 219 8.35 18.96 -5.04
N ASN A 220 9.48 18.41 -5.47
CA ASN A 220 10.63 19.21 -5.88
C ASN A 220 10.28 20.06 -7.12
N GLN A 221 9.56 19.50 -8.09
CA GLN A 221 9.10 20.21 -9.29
C GLN A 221 8.06 21.31 -8.99
N SER A 222 7.26 21.17 -7.93
CA SER A 222 6.32 22.21 -7.48
C SER A 222 7.02 23.53 -7.15
N GLY A 223 8.32 23.50 -6.80
CA GLY A 223 9.13 24.71 -6.65
C GLY A 223 8.64 25.66 -5.57
N GLY A 224 8.12 25.13 -4.45
CA GLY A 224 7.62 25.92 -3.32
C GLY A 224 6.22 26.51 -3.49
N ARG A 225 5.51 26.17 -4.57
CA ARG A 225 4.09 26.54 -4.75
C ARG A 225 3.21 25.96 -3.65
N GLU A 226 2.09 26.62 -3.40
CA GLU A 226 1.04 26.03 -2.57
C GLU A 226 0.56 24.74 -3.25
N THR A 227 0.77 23.61 -2.57
CA THR A 227 0.62 22.29 -3.17
C THR A 227 -0.53 21.54 -2.52
N THR A 228 -1.39 20.92 -3.35
CA THR A 228 -2.45 20.01 -2.90
C THR A 228 -2.28 18.64 -3.55
N LEU A 229 -2.22 17.59 -2.73
CA LEU A 229 -2.38 16.19 -3.15
C LEU A 229 -3.87 15.84 -3.19
N VAL A 230 -4.39 15.55 -4.37
CA VAL A 230 -5.78 15.17 -4.62
C VAL A 230 -5.84 13.66 -4.87
N PHE A 231 -6.45 12.94 -3.93
CA PHE A 231 -6.91 11.57 -4.11
C PHE A 231 -8.16 11.61 -5.00
N ASP A 232 -7.95 11.37 -6.29
CA ASP A 232 -8.95 11.43 -7.37
C ASP A 232 -9.29 10.06 -7.97
N THR A 233 -8.72 9.01 -7.37
CA THR A 233 -8.97 7.59 -7.65
C THR A 233 -9.16 6.83 -6.34
N GLU A 234 -9.64 5.60 -6.40
CA GLU A 234 -9.81 4.77 -5.21
C GLU A 234 -8.44 4.24 -4.75
N ILE A 235 -8.08 4.52 -3.49
CA ILE A 235 -6.85 4.03 -2.86
C ILE A 235 -7.22 2.96 -1.84
N ASN A 236 -6.87 1.70 -2.14
CA ASN A 236 -7.17 0.55 -1.29
C ASN A 236 -6.29 0.49 -0.04
N GLY A 237 -5.07 1.01 -0.12
CA GLY A 237 -4.17 1.05 1.03
C GLY A 237 -2.72 1.20 0.64
N SER A 238 -1.85 0.69 1.53
CA SER A 238 -0.42 0.59 1.30
C SER A 238 0.01 -0.87 1.17
N SER A 239 0.87 -1.11 0.18
CA SER A 239 1.63 -2.34 0.01
C SER A 239 2.98 -2.28 0.72
N ASP A 240 3.39 -1.11 1.19
CA ASP A 240 4.60 -0.87 1.98
C ASP A 240 4.30 0.14 3.10
N ASP A 241 3.89 -0.34 4.27
CA ASP A 241 3.48 0.51 5.40
C ASP A 241 4.65 1.35 5.94
N GLU A 242 5.87 0.82 5.91
CA GLU A 242 7.06 1.52 6.38
C GLU A 242 7.36 2.75 5.52
N ILE A 243 7.42 2.56 4.19
CA ILE A 243 7.59 3.67 3.26
C ILE A 243 6.37 4.59 3.26
N ASN A 244 5.15 4.07 3.44
CA ASN A 244 3.94 4.90 3.47
C ASN A 244 3.99 5.94 4.60
N MET A 245 4.49 5.58 5.78
CA MET A 245 4.72 6.55 6.85
C MET A 245 5.72 7.63 6.42
N TYR A 246 6.81 7.29 5.74
CA TYR A 246 7.76 8.28 5.19
C TYR A 246 7.15 9.16 4.10
N THR A 247 6.26 8.62 3.27
CA THR A 247 5.48 9.39 2.29
C THR A 247 4.59 10.41 3.00
N GLY A 248 3.89 10.02 4.07
CA GLY A 248 3.10 10.93 4.90
C GLY A 248 3.95 12.00 5.58
N LEU A 249 5.12 11.63 6.11
CA LEU A 249 6.08 12.60 6.67
C LEU A 249 6.51 13.64 5.63
N LEU A 250 6.76 13.23 4.38
CA LEU A 250 7.08 14.15 3.30
C LEU A 250 5.93 15.13 3.02
N ILE A 251 4.68 14.66 2.99
CA ILE A 251 3.48 15.51 2.83
C ILE A 251 3.42 16.56 3.95
N HIS A 252 3.53 16.08 5.20
CA HIS A 252 3.41 16.91 6.39
C HIS A 252 4.53 17.96 6.48
N ASP A 253 5.78 17.54 6.29
CA ASP A 253 6.97 18.39 6.45
C ASP A 253 7.08 19.45 5.36
N LYS A 254 6.47 19.20 4.20
CA LYS A 254 6.36 20.16 3.09
C LYS A 254 5.11 21.03 3.17
N GLY A 255 4.26 20.82 4.18
CA GLY A 255 3.03 21.60 4.37
C GLY A 255 2.01 21.42 3.24
N ILE A 256 2.00 20.26 2.59
CA ILE A 256 1.12 19.94 1.47
C ILE A 256 -0.31 19.74 2.00
N ASN A 257 -1.30 20.29 1.31
CA ASN A 257 -2.71 20.01 1.60
C ASN A 257 -3.12 18.66 1.00
N THR A 258 -4.05 17.96 1.63
CA THR A 258 -4.64 16.73 1.09
C THR A 258 -6.13 16.92 0.83
N LYS A 259 -6.61 16.34 -0.27
CA LYS A 259 -8.02 16.35 -0.65
C LYS A 259 -8.45 14.98 -1.15
N VAL A 260 -9.57 14.46 -0.65
CA VAL A 260 -10.30 13.38 -1.29
C VAL A 260 -11.37 14.02 -2.17
N SER A 261 -11.33 13.75 -3.48
CA SER A 261 -12.32 14.27 -4.45
C SER A 261 -13.59 13.41 -4.48
N LYS A 262 -14.61 13.83 -5.24
CA LYS A 262 -15.85 13.06 -5.45
C LYS A 262 -15.63 11.68 -6.08
N THR A 263 -14.56 11.52 -6.86
CA THR A 263 -14.22 10.27 -7.54
C THR A 263 -13.20 9.45 -6.76
N GLY A 264 -12.55 10.04 -5.76
CA GLY A 264 -11.56 9.38 -4.94
C GLY A 264 -12.10 8.78 -3.65
N SER A 265 -11.33 7.84 -3.12
CA SER A 265 -11.47 7.28 -1.79
C SER A 265 -10.10 6.97 -1.21
N VAL A 266 -9.99 6.96 0.11
CA VAL A 266 -8.80 6.56 0.85
C VAL A 266 -9.17 5.51 1.88
N PHE A 267 -8.47 4.38 1.83
CA PHE A 267 -8.67 3.27 2.74
C PHE A 267 -7.32 2.83 3.31
N SER A 268 -7.30 2.29 4.54
CA SER A 268 -6.08 1.77 5.16
C SER A 268 -4.92 2.79 5.12
N GLY A 269 -3.74 2.43 4.60
CA GLY A 269 -2.62 3.35 4.38
C GLY A 269 -2.92 4.59 3.52
N GLY A 270 -3.98 4.57 2.71
CA GLY A 270 -4.50 5.78 2.05
C GLY A 270 -5.02 6.80 3.05
N THR A 271 -5.74 6.34 4.09
CA THR A 271 -6.20 7.21 5.18
C THR A 271 -5.02 7.77 5.97
N ASP A 272 -3.96 6.97 6.16
CA ASP A 272 -2.70 7.43 6.78
C ASP A 272 -2.14 8.62 6.00
N LEU A 273 -2.02 8.54 4.67
CA LEU A 273 -1.54 9.67 3.85
C LEU A 273 -2.50 10.86 3.85
N PHE A 274 -3.81 10.61 3.82
CA PHE A 274 -4.79 11.69 3.89
C PHE A 274 -4.62 12.51 5.16
N THR A 275 -4.40 11.85 6.30
CA THR A 275 -4.20 12.53 7.60
C THR A 275 -2.92 13.38 7.65
N ALA A 276 -1.97 13.18 6.74
CA ALA A 276 -0.71 13.91 6.73
C ALA A 276 -0.81 15.35 6.19
N GLY A 277 -1.92 15.69 5.54
CA GLY A 277 -2.12 17.01 4.96
C GLY A 277 -2.18 18.12 6.01
N LYS A 278 -1.58 19.28 5.68
CA LYS A 278 -1.72 20.51 6.47
C LYS A 278 -3.19 20.92 6.61
N SER A 279 -3.91 20.95 5.48
CA SER A 279 -5.36 21.01 5.41
C SER A 279 -5.88 19.74 4.75
N ARG A 280 -7.01 19.22 5.22
CA ARG A 280 -7.55 17.89 4.88
C ARG A 280 -9.02 18.01 4.48
N THR A 281 -9.28 18.05 3.18
CA THR A 281 -10.62 18.27 2.63
C THR A 281 -11.22 16.96 2.11
N LEU A 282 -12.44 16.65 2.55
CA LEU A 282 -13.25 15.58 1.95
C LEU A 282 -14.37 16.19 1.12
N GLU A 283 -14.33 16.03 -0.19
CA GLU A 283 -15.44 16.39 -1.08
C GLU A 283 -16.37 15.19 -1.26
N LEU A 284 -17.59 15.28 -0.76
CA LEU A 284 -18.53 14.15 -0.74
C LEU A 284 -18.99 13.78 -2.16
N LYS A 285 -18.89 12.49 -2.49
CA LYS A 285 -19.40 11.91 -3.74
C LYS A 285 -20.88 12.21 -3.95
N ASN A 286 -21.67 12.07 -2.89
CA ASN A 286 -23.07 12.45 -2.82
C ASN A 286 -23.36 13.14 -1.47
N PRO A 287 -23.56 14.47 -1.45
CA PRO A 287 -23.81 15.21 -0.21
C PRO A 287 -25.17 14.91 0.42
N ASN A 288 -26.07 14.21 -0.28
CA ASN A 288 -27.41 13.88 0.18
C ASN A 288 -27.50 12.56 0.96
N VAL A 289 -26.38 11.84 1.15
CA VAL A 289 -26.32 10.62 1.97
C VAL A 289 -25.32 10.79 3.12
N PRO A 290 -25.46 10.03 4.22
CA PRO A 290 -24.50 10.05 5.32
C PRO A 290 -23.06 9.84 4.84
N VAL A 291 -22.08 10.44 5.54
CA VAL A 291 -20.68 10.48 5.11
C VAL A 291 -20.11 9.08 4.90
N GLU A 292 -20.34 8.15 5.82
CA GLU A 292 -19.89 6.76 5.74
C GLU A 292 -20.52 5.99 4.57
N LYS A 293 -21.71 6.39 4.09
CA LYS A 293 -22.37 5.78 2.93
C LYS A 293 -21.72 6.20 1.60
N ASN A 294 -20.91 7.25 1.59
CA ASN A 294 -20.09 7.60 0.44
C ASN A 294 -18.87 6.66 0.27
N LYS A 295 -18.48 5.93 1.32
CA LYS A 295 -17.34 5.00 1.33
C LYS A 295 -15.99 5.62 0.93
N GLN A 296 -15.80 6.90 1.19
CA GLN A 296 -14.61 7.64 0.74
C GLN A 296 -13.45 7.65 1.73
N VAL A 297 -13.69 7.39 3.02
CA VAL A 297 -12.65 7.31 4.05
C VAL A 297 -12.90 6.09 4.90
N GLY A 298 -11.96 5.16 4.94
CA GLY A 298 -12.08 3.97 5.78
C GLY A 298 -10.78 3.48 6.39
N VAL A 299 -10.93 2.68 7.44
CA VAL A 299 -9.83 2.18 8.27
C VAL A 299 -10.07 0.71 8.63
N HIS A 300 -8.98 0.02 8.96
CA HIS A 300 -8.99 -1.31 9.54
C HIS A 300 -7.68 -1.59 10.29
N SER A 301 -7.65 -2.66 11.08
CA SER A 301 -6.44 -3.11 11.77
C SER A 301 -5.43 -3.71 10.81
N TRP A 302 -4.14 -3.56 11.11
CA TRP A 302 -3.08 -4.32 10.45
C TRP A 302 -2.82 -5.66 11.17
N ALA A 303 -2.05 -6.52 10.50
CA ALA A 303 -1.50 -7.75 11.04
C ALA A 303 -0.10 -7.96 10.49
N GLU A 304 0.72 -8.65 11.27
CA GLU A 304 2.08 -9.03 10.87
C GLU A 304 2.23 -10.56 10.88
N LYS A 305 3.29 -11.06 10.24
CA LYS A 305 3.70 -12.46 10.39
C LYS A 305 4.69 -12.54 11.54
N ASP A 306 4.44 -13.42 12.51
CA ASP A 306 5.44 -13.73 13.53
C ASP A 306 6.58 -14.59 12.96
N SER A 307 7.57 -14.88 13.81
CA SER A 307 8.73 -15.72 13.44
C SER A 307 8.38 -17.13 12.96
N SER A 308 7.19 -17.64 13.27
CA SER A 308 6.68 -18.94 12.80
C SER A 308 5.93 -18.83 11.47
N GLY A 309 5.79 -17.62 10.93
CA GLY A 309 5.00 -17.32 9.74
C GLY A 309 3.50 -17.23 9.99
N LYS A 310 3.05 -17.26 11.25
CA LYS A 310 1.65 -17.12 11.63
C LYS A 310 1.24 -15.66 11.57
N ILE A 311 0.06 -15.39 11.01
CA ILE A 311 -0.54 -14.05 11.01
C ILE A 311 -1.01 -13.71 12.42
N VAL A 312 -0.51 -12.59 12.96
CA VAL A 312 -0.86 -12.04 14.27
C VAL A 312 -1.49 -10.66 14.06
N SER A 313 -2.74 -10.51 14.51
CA SER A 313 -3.44 -9.24 14.49
C SER A 313 -2.78 -8.24 15.43
N ALA A 314 -2.72 -6.96 15.05
CA ALA A 314 -2.24 -5.88 15.91
C ALA A 314 -2.97 -5.85 17.27
N THR A 315 -4.27 -6.16 17.29
CA THR A 315 -5.07 -6.21 18.52
C THR A 315 -4.71 -7.36 19.46
N SER A 316 -3.96 -8.36 18.98
CA SER A 316 -3.43 -9.46 19.79
C SER A 316 -2.03 -9.16 20.34
N ILE A 317 -1.40 -8.08 19.89
CA ILE A 317 -0.09 -7.64 20.36
C ILE A 317 -0.32 -6.63 21.51
N PRO A 318 0.39 -6.74 22.65
CA PRO A 318 0.30 -5.74 23.70
C PRO A 318 0.69 -4.35 23.16
N TYR A 319 -0.13 -3.33 23.41
CA TYR A 319 0.14 -1.95 22.96
C TYR A 319 1.47 -1.35 23.45
N THR A 320 2.07 -1.92 24.50
CA THR A 320 3.42 -1.54 24.96
C THR A 320 4.55 -2.10 24.10
N ASN A 321 4.25 -3.02 23.16
CA ASN A 321 5.21 -3.59 22.24
C ASN A 321 5.72 -2.54 21.24
N ASP A 322 6.96 -2.69 20.81
CA ASP A 322 7.63 -1.77 19.89
C ASP A 322 6.98 -1.73 18.50
N SER A 323 6.28 -2.79 18.08
CA SER A 323 5.57 -2.83 16.79
C SER A 323 4.49 -1.75 16.64
N HIS A 324 3.93 -1.27 17.76
CA HIS A 324 2.94 -0.18 17.74
C HIS A 324 3.57 1.22 17.65
N ARG A 325 4.87 1.37 17.96
CA ARG A 325 5.48 2.69 18.18
C ARG A 325 5.56 3.53 16.92
N ALA A 326 5.90 2.93 15.79
CA ALA A 326 6.05 3.67 14.54
C ALA A 326 4.74 4.33 14.11
N GLN A 327 3.64 3.56 14.07
CA GLN A 327 2.32 4.09 13.75
C GLN A 327 1.80 5.06 14.82
N ALA A 328 2.03 4.78 16.10
CA ALA A 328 1.67 5.71 17.18
C ALA A 328 2.39 7.06 17.04
N THR A 329 3.70 7.06 16.77
CA THR A 329 4.48 8.28 16.49
C THR A 329 4.00 8.99 15.23
N TYR A 330 3.72 8.24 14.16
CA TYR A 330 3.23 8.79 12.90
C TYR A 330 1.93 9.57 13.13
N PHE A 331 0.90 8.94 13.70
CA PHE A 331 -0.38 9.62 13.93
C PHE A 331 -0.29 10.72 14.98
N GLN A 332 0.56 10.58 16.00
CA GLN A 332 0.83 11.65 16.96
C GLN A 332 1.38 12.92 16.29
N ARG A 333 2.19 12.77 15.23
CA ARG A 333 2.70 13.90 14.43
C ARG A 333 1.64 14.48 13.50
N MET A 334 0.80 13.65 12.88
CA MET A 334 -0.22 14.10 11.94
C MET A 334 -1.43 14.76 12.60
N LEU A 335 -1.88 14.21 13.73
CA LEU A 335 -3.15 14.56 14.37
C LEU A 335 -3.00 15.16 15.77
N GLY A 336 -1.77 15.41 16.23
CA GLY A 336 -1.51 15.95 17.56
C GLY A 336 -2.06 15.04 18.66
N ASP A 337 -2.71 15.62 19.67
CA ASP A 337 -3.24 14.91 20.84
C ASP A 337 -4.24 13.80 20.50
N LYS A 338 -4.86 13.84 19.31
CA LYS A 338 -5.79 12.82 18.83
C LYS A 338 -5.11 11.64 18.15
N GLY A 339 -3.82 11.74 17.84
CA GLY A 339 -3.10 10.77 17.01
C GLY A 339 -3.09 9.35 17.58
N ILE A 340 -2.68 9.19 18.84
CA ILE A 340 -2.64 7.87 19.48
C ILE A 340 -4.05 7.27 19.61
N ASP A 341 -5.05 8.10 19.91
CA ASP A 341 -6.44 7.63 20.04
C ASP A 341 -7.04 7.25 18.68
N PHE A 342 -6.70 7.97 17.62
CA PHE A 342 -7.06 7.61 16.26
C PHE A 342 -6.40 6.30 15.84
N TYR A 343 -5.12 6.11 16.13
CA TYR A 343 -4.43 4.85 15.88
C TYR A 343 -5.09 3.67 16.58
N LEU A 344 -5.38 3.79 17.88
CA LEU A 344 -6.09 2.73 18.61
C LEU A 344 -7.51 2.51 18.08
N PHE A 345 -8.15 3.56 17.57
CA PHE A 345 -9.42 3.46 16.87
C PHE A 345 -9.31 2.63 15.59
N THR A 346 -8.33 2.86 14.72
CA THR A 346 -8.18 2.07 13.48
C THR A 346 -8.05 0.57 13.76
N LEU A 347 -7.33 0.20 14.84
CA LEU A 347 -7.16 -1.20 15.25
C LEU A 347 -8.45 -1.88 15.71
N ARG A 348 -9.36 -1.15 16.34
CA ARG A 348 -10.60 -1.72 16.92
C ARG A 348 -11.81 -1.63 15.99
N SER A 349 -11.76 -0.76 14.98
CA SER A 349 -12.91 -0.47 14.11
C SER A 349 -13.23 -1.62 13.16
N ALA A 350 -12.22 -2.29 12.61
CA ALA A 350 -12.39 -3.47 11.76
C ALA A 350 -11.17 -4.40 11.82
N PRO A 351 -11.35 -5.73 11.67
CA PRO A 351 -10.23 -6.66 11.51
C PRO A 351 -9.50 -6.42 10.19
N VAL A 352 -8.37 -7.09 9.99
CA VAL A 352 -7.50 -6.93 8.80
C VAL A 352 -8.22 -7.14 7.46
N ASN A 353 -9.23 -8.00 7.45
CA ASN A 353 -10.06 -8.32 6.29
C ASN A 353 -11.45 -7.67 6.35
N GLY A 354 -11.64 -6.69 7.22
CA GLY A 354 -12.88 -5.95 7.37
C GLY A 354 -12.71 -4.49 6.97
N GLU A 355 -13.82 -3.79 6.87
CA GLU A 355 -13.84 -2.38 6.50
C GLU A 355 -14.70 -1.57 7.47
N HIS A 356 -14.13 -0.49 7.99
CA HIS A 356 -14.89 0.53 8.71
C HIS A 356 -14.84 1.84 7.93
N HIS A 357 -15.93 2.21 7.26
CA HIS A 357 -16.07 3.54 6.67
C HIS A 357 -16.43 4.55 7.76
N MET A 358 -15.62 5.59 7.88
CA MET A 358 -15.73 6.54 8.98
C MET A 358 -16.98 7.41 8.86
N THR A 359 -17.70 7.56 9.98
CA THR A 359 -18.82 8.49 10.10
C THR A 359 -18.32 9.94 10.22
N ARG A 360 -19.23 10.90 10.01
CA ARG A 360 -18.93 12.33 10.21
C ARG A 360 -18.41 12.61 11.63
N SER A 361 -19.04 12.01 12.65
CA SER A 361 -18.66 12.22 14.05
C SER A 361 -17.26 11.69 14.34
N GLU A 362 -16.89 10.54 13.78
CA GLU A 362 -15.55 9.97 13.94
C GLU A 362 -14.49 10.83 13.24
N LEU A 363 -14.74 11.25 11.99
CA LEU A 363 -13.82 12.13 11.24
C LEU A 363 -13.54 13.44 12.01
N GLN A 364 -14.56 14.00 12.66
CA GLN A 364 -14.44 15.20 13.48
C GLN A 364 -13.74 14.94 14.82
N SER A 365 -14.11 13.86 15.51
CA SER A 365 -13.58 13.54 16.85
C SER A 365 -12.07 13.30 16.85
N TYR A 366 -11.56 12.65 15.80
CA TYR A 366 -10.14 12.41 15.61
C TYR A 366 -9.46 13.48 14.75
N GLN A 367 -10.20 14.51 14.31
CA GLN A 367 -9.72 15.57 13.43
C GLN A 367 -9.05 15.05 12.15
N VAL A 368 -9.58 13.98 11.56
CA VAL A 368 -9.08 13.40 10.29
C VAL A 368 -9.30 14.38 9.14
N THR A 369 -10.41 15.12 9.16
CA THR A 369 -10.73 16.18 8.18
C THR A 369 -10.65 17.56 8.84
N THR A 370 -10.15 18.55 8.11
CA THR A 370 -10.34 19.98 8.47
C THR A 370 -11.59 20.56 7.84
N SER A 371 -12.08 19.99 6.73
CA SER A 371 -13.32 20.40 6.07
C SER A 371 -13.98 19.23 5.36
N ILE A 372 -15.31 19.24 5.31
CA ILE A 372 -16.13 18.31 4.54
C ILE A 372 -17.06 19.17 3.67
N GLN A 373 -17.01 18.95 2.36
CA GLN A 373 -17.69 19.74 1.33
C GLN A 373 -18.75 18.92 0.61
#